data_AF-A0A164M2P3-F1
#
_entry.id   AF-A0A164M2P3-F1
#
_cell.length_a   1.000
_cell.length_b   1.000
_cell.length_c   1.000
_cell.angle_alpha   90.00
_cell.angle_beta   90.00
_cell.angle_gamma   90.00
#
_symmetry.space_group_name_H-M   'P 1'
#
loop_
_entity.id
_entity.type
_entity.pdbx_description
1 polymer ?
#
loop_
_entity_poly.entity_id
_entity_poly.type
_entity_poly.pdbx_seq_one_letter_code
_entity_poly.pdbx_strand_id
1 'polypeptide(L)'
;MKLISKYIVFCCFILSICLLASCHKKVDEPSVNIEDTLTEKDNLKSIQLKEINKNTVFEQVFMGNETGDDFFQGQIDRNDIVIKDKLSNKKIKSGVIPENYYVFLTGVTNKNKPTYLLGRIEQNDGKVIEWKQEVKSIKRKGTNDIYQYEVEFPKFEGERANVAFRYIWLNKENKCYGVADQLFILKKV
;
A
#
# COMPACT_ATOMS: atom_id res chain seq x y z
N MET A 1 -11.49 -53.58 3.81
CA MET A 1 -11.46 -52.58 2.71
C MET A 1 -12.09 -51.22 3.06
N LYS A 2 -13.23 -51.13 3.77
CA LYS A 2 -13.90 -49.83 4.05
C LYS A 2 -13.10 -48.84 4.92
N LEU A 3 -12.21 -49.32 5.79
CA LEU A 3 -11.38 -48.46 6.66
C LEU A 3 -10.26 -47.76 5.88
N ILE A 4 -9.57 -48.47 4.99
CA ILE A 4 -8.45 -47.93 4.19
C ILE A 4 -8.95 -46.78 3.27
N SER A 5 -10.14 -46.92 2.69
CA SER A 5 -10.78 -45.88 1.88
C SER A 5 -11.03 -44.58 2.64
N LYS A 6 -11.39 -44.64 3.93
CA LYS A 6 -11.63 -43.43 4.74
C LYS A 6 -10.34 -42.67 5.05
N TYR A 7 -9.24 -43.37 5.29
CA TYR A 7 -7.93 -42.74 5.51
C TYR A 7 -7.38 -42.08 4.25
N ILE A 8 -7.59 -42.68 3.07
CA ILE A 8 -7.17 -42.10 1.79
C ILE A 8 -7.94 -40.80 1.51
N VAL A 9 -9.26 -40.79 1.70
CA VAL A 9 -10.09 -39.58 1.50
C VAL A 9 -9.71 -38.47 2.47
N PHE A 10 -9.43 -38.80 3.74
CA PHE A 10 -8.99 -37.85 4.75
C PHE A 10 -7.60 -37.27 4.42
N CYS A 11 -6.65 -38.10 3.99
CA CYS A 11 -5.34 -37.65 3.53
C CYS A 11 -5.44 -36.77 2.27
N CYS A 12 -6.30 -37.09 1.30
CA CYS A 12 -6.54 -36.23 0.14
C CYS A 12 -7.13 -34.88 0.55
N PHE A 13 -8.04 -34.84 1.54
CA PHE A 13 -8.62 -33.61 2.05
C PHE A 13 -7.58 -32.72 2.76
N ILE A 14 -6.69 -33.32 3.57
CA ILE A 14 -5.59 -32.60 4.22
C ILE A 14 -4.56 -32.11 3.19
N LEU A 15 -4.19 -32.92 2.19
CA LEU A 15 -3.31 -32.49 1.10
C LEU A 15 -3.91 -31.32 0.33
N SER A 16 -5.24 -31.31 0.12
CA SER A 16 -5.94 -30.20 -0.54
C SER A 16 -5.83 -28.90 0.28
N ILE A 17 -5.97 -28.98 1.61
CA ILE A 17 -5.84 -27.84 2.52
C ILE A 17 -4.37 -27.35 2.58
N CYS A 18 -3.40 -28.26 2.54
CA CYS A 18 -1.98 -27.92 2.50
C CYS A 18 -1.54 -27.33 1.15
N LEU A 19 -2.15 -27.73 0.03
CA LEU A 19 -1.91 -27.14 -1.30
C LEU A 19 -2.59 -25.76 -1.45
N LEU A 20 -3.72 -25.54 -0.78
CA LEU A 20 -4.38 -24.22 -0.71
C LEU A 20 -3.66 -23.23 0.19
N ALA A 21 -2.82 -23.70 1.11
CA ALA A 21 -1.79 -22.89 1.76
C ALA A 21 -0.59 -22.61 0.82
N SER A 22 -0.88 -22.51 -0.50
CA SER A 22 0.02 -21.97 -1.50
C SER A 22 0.66 -20.71 -0.92
N CYS A 23 1.98 -20.77 -0.92
CA CYS A 23 2.88 -19.81 -0.31
C CYS A 23 2.68 -18.46 -1.00
N HIS A 24 1.67 -17.69 -0.57
CA HIS A 24 1.45 -16.34 -1.07
C HIS A 24 2.71 -15.56 -0.75
N LYS A 25 3.43 -15.13 -1.79
CA LYS A 25 4.60 -14.29 -1.62
C LYS A 25 4.14 -13.04 -0.86
N LYS A 26 4.74 -12.81 0.31
CA LYS A 26 4.45 -11.63 1.10
C LYS A 26 5.16 -10.43 0.48
N VAL A 27 4.46 -9.33 0.33
CA VAL A 27 5.05 -8.05 -0.06
C VAL A 27 5.49 -7.28 1.18
N ASP A 28 6.62 -6.61 1.09
CA ASP A 28 7.06 -5.69 2.14
C ASP A 28 6.21 -4.41 2.10
N GLU A 29 5.70 -3.99 3.26
CA GLU A 29 4.94 -2.75 3.39
C GLU A 29 5.82 -1.53 3.02
N PRO A 30 5.41 -0.71 2.04
CA PRO A 30 6.06 0.58 1.78
C PRO A 30 5.87 1.54 2.95
N SER A 31 6.92 2.30 3.27
CA SER A 31 6.85 3.35 4.30
C SER A 31 6.53 4.68 3.64
N VAL A 32 5.43 5.34 4.03
CA VAL A 32 5.08 6.67 3.52
C VAL A 32 5.66 7.71 4.49
N ASN A 33 6.54 8.57 4.00
CA ASN A 33 7.16 9.62 4.80
C ASN A 33 6.64 10.97 4.34
N ILE A 34 6.10 11.75 5.27
CA ILE A 34 5.65 13.13 5.03
C ILE A 34 6.69 14.05 5.65
N GLU A 35 7.25 14.95 4.85
CA GLU A 35 8.30 15.88 5.28
C GLU A 35 7.83 17.33 5.15
N ASP A 36 8.05 18.12 6.20
CA ASP A 36 7.78 19.57 6.21
C ASP A 36 8.86 20.35 5.45
N THR A 37 8.48 21.12 4.44
CA THR A 37 9.45 21.85 3.61
C THR A 37 9.94 23.16 4.20
N LEU A 38 9.27 23.68 5.23
CA LEU A 38 9.62 24.94 5.89
C LEU A 38 10.55 24.73 7.08
N THR A 39 10.66 23.50 7.58
CA THR A 39 11.61 23.20 8.65
C THR A 39 13.02 23.15 8.08
N GLU A 40 13.99 23.77 8.74
CA GLU A 40 15.41 23.70 8.34
C GLU A 40 15.82 22.24 8.10
N LYS A 41 16.61 21.98 7.06
CA LYS A 41 16.96 20.62 6.58
C LYS A 41 17.49 19.68 7.67
N ASP A 42 18.13 20.23 8.70
CA ASP A 42 18.71 19.45 9.80
C ASP A 42 17.70 19.11 10.91
N ASN A 43 16.47 19.62 10.82
CA ASN A 43 15.36 19.42 11.77
C ASN A 43 14.05 18.95 11.10
N LEU A 44 14.13 18.39 9.88
CA LEU A 44 12.98 17.86 9.14
C LEU A 44 12.18 16.90 10.03
N LYS A 45 11.03 17.38 10.54
CA LYS A 45 10.03 16.53 11.19
C LYS A 45 9.41 15.67 10.10
N SER A 46 9.93 14.45 9.94
CA SER A 46 9.34 13.45 9.07
C SER A 46 8.33 12.61 9.86
N ILE A 47 7.17 12.37 9.26
CA ILE A 47 6.18 11.45 9.80
C ILE A 47 6.21 10.20 8.94
N GLN A 48 6.64 9.10 9.55
CA GLN A 48 6.65 7.80 8.91
C GLN A 48 5.35 7.05 9.21
N LEU A 49 4.58 6.80 8.17
CA LEU A 49 3.36 6.01 8.19
C LEU A 49 3.69 4.56 7.82
N LYS A 50 3.48 3.65 8.78
CA LYS A 50 3.78 2.22 8.70
C LYS A 50 3.01 1.45 9.77
N GLU A 51 2.64 0.20 9.53
CA GLU A 51 1.78 -0.56 10.46
C GLU A 51 2.43 -0.70 11.84
N ILE A 52 3.76 -0.85 11.90
CA ILE A 52 4.53 -0.93 13.15
C ILE A 52 4.36 0.31 14.04
N ASN A 53 4.10 1.47 13.42
CA ASN A 53 3.85 2.74 14.11
C ASN A 53 2.37 2.91 14.51
N LYS A 54 1.50 1.96 14.15
CA LYS A 54 0.05 1.96 14.40
C LYS A 54 -0.66 3.17 13.82
N ASN A 55 -0.19 3.67 12.68
CA ASN A 55 -0.76 4.83 11.99
C ASN A 55 -1.22 4.53 10.55
N THR A 56 -1.01 3.30 10.07
CA THR A 56 -1.55 2.76 8.82
C THR A 56 -2.23 1.42 9.06
N VAL A 57 -3.00 0.98 8.07
CA VAL A 57 -3.43 -0.41 7.86
C VAL A 57 -2.88 -0.84 6.52
N PHE A 58 -2.17 -1.97 6.45
CA PHE A 58 -1.63 -2.51 5.20
C PHE A 58 -2.29 -3.85 4.86
N GLU A 59 -2.81 -3.96 3.65
CA GLU A 59 -3.54 -5.14 3.18
C GLU A 59 -3.01 -5.57 1.82
N GLN A 60 -2.37 -6.74 1.78
CA GLN A 60 -2.03 -7.38 0.51
C GLN A 60 -3.30 -7.99 -0.10
N VAL A 61 -3.71 -7.50 -1.27
CA VAL A 61 -4.87 -8.00 -2.00
C VAL A 61 -4.48 -9.21 -2.84
N PHE A 62 -3.36 -9.11 -3.56
CA PHE A 62 -2.86 -10.15 -4.44
C PHE A 62 -1.34 -10.06 -4.59
N MET A 63 -0.66 -11.20 -4.67
CA MET A 63 0.74 -11.25 -5.08
C MET A 63 1.05 -12.58 -5.78
N GLY A 64 1.21 -12.51 -7.09
CA GLY A 64 1.63 -13.57 -7.97
C GLY A 64 3.12 -13.51 -8.29
N ASN A 65 3.54 -14.31 -9.26
CA ASN A 65 4.89 -14.28 -9.81
C ASN A 65 4.94 -13.37 -11.04
N GLU A 66 5.93 -12.50 -11.15
CA GLU A 66 6.10 -11.58 -12.30
C GLU A 66 6.13 -12.32 -13.65
N THR A 67 6.71 -13.54 -13.65
CA THR A 67 6.82 -14.42 -14.82
C THR A 67 5.84 -15.59 -14.79
N GLY A 68 4.89 -15.61 -13.85
CA GLY A 68 3.89 -16.68 -13.74
C GLY A 68 2.72 -16.46 -14.69
N ASP A 69 1.75 -17.37 -14.65
CA ASP A 69 0.53 -17.29 -15.46
C ASP A 69 -0.67 -16.70 -14.70
N ASP A 70 -0.57 -16.65 -13.37
CA ASP A 70 -1.63 -16.13 -12.49
C ASP A 70 -1.50 -14.62 -12.30
N PHE A 71 -2.43 -13.87 -12.91
CA PHE A 71 -2.49 -12.41 -12.84
C PHE A 71 -3.82 -11.91 -12.27
N PHE A 72 -3.76 -10.81 -11.53
CA PHE A 72 -4.93 -10.16 -10.97
C PHE A 72 -5.77 -9.48 -12.07
N GLN A 73 -7.01 -9.93 -12.22
CA GLN A 73 -7.97 -9.36 -13.19
C GLN A 73 -8.87 -8.29 -12.56
N GLY A 74 -8.69 -7.96 -11.28
CA GLY A 74 -9.48 -6.90 -10.63
C GLY A 74 -9.13 -5.51 -11.16
N GLN A 75 -9.85 -4.50 -10.68
CA GLN A 75 -9.72 -3.13 -11.20
C GLN A 75 -8.38 -2.49 -10.74
N ILE A 76 -7.50 -2.23 -11.70
CA ILE A 76 -6.17 -1.63 -11.51
C ILE A 76 -6.10 -0.16 -11.96
N ASP A 77 -7.22 0.41 -12.40
CA ASP A 77 -7.29 1.81 -12.86
C ASP A 77 -7.91 2.75 -11.84
N ARG A 78 -8.60 2.21 -10.83
CA ARG A 78 -9.27 2.99 -9.78
C ARG A 78 -9.03 2.37 -8.41
N ASN A 79 -9.05 3.22 -7.39
CA ASN A 79 -8.99 2.79 -6.00
C ASN A 79 -10.40 2.85 -5.41
N ASP A 80 -11.13 1.74 -5.52
CA ASP A 80 -12.53 1.61 -5.11
C ASP A 80 -12.70 1.15 -3.65
N ILE A 81 -11.63 1.19 -2.85
CA ILE A 81 -11.66 0.73 -1.47
C ILE A 81 -12.57 1.60 -0.61
N VAL A 82 -13.42 0.95 0.20
CA VAL A 82 -14.28 1.65 1.17
C VAL A 82 -13.45 1.96 2.42
N ILE A 83 -12.76 3.11 2.39
CA ILE A 83 -11.74 3.48 3.38
C ILE A 83 -12.33 3.55 4.79
N LYS A 84 -13.45 4.26 4.92
CA LYS A 84 -14.10 4.51 6.22
C LYS A 84 -14.45 3.21 6.94
N ASP A 85 -14.97 2.22 6.22
CA ASP A 85 -15.37 0.94 6.82
C ASP A 85 -14.16 0.18 7.33
N LYS A 86 -13.07 0.13 6.53
CA LYS A 86 -11.83 -0.55 6.92
C LYS A 86 -11.11 0.12 8.09
N LEU A 87 -11.23 1.45 8.21
CA LEU A 87 -10.60 2.21 9.29
C LEU A 87 -11.46 2.30 10.57
N SER A 88 -12.80 2.24 10.46
CA SER A 88 -13.73 2.50 11.57
C SER A 88 -13.51 1.62 12.81
N ASN A 89 -13.10 0.37 12.61
CA ASN A 89 -12.87 -0.60 13.68
C ASN A 89 -11.40 -0.68 14.14
N LYS A 90 -10.52 0.17 13.61
CA LYS A 90 -9.08 0.12 13.88
C LYS A 90 -8.66 1.31 14.73
N LYS A 91 -7.94 1.04 15.83
CA LYS A 91 -7.30 2.09 16.64
C LYS A 91 -6.00 2.55 15.96
N ILE A 92 -6.13 3.38 14.93
CA ILE A 92 -4.98 3.99 14.23
C ILE A 92 -4.75 5.42 14.70
N LYS A 93 -3.47 5.80 14.85
CA LYS A 93 -3.07 7.18 15.11
C LYS A 93 -3.10 7.96 13.80
N SER A 94 -3.68 9.15 13.81
CA SER A 94 -3.61 10.04 12.65
C SER A 94 -2.18 10.50 12.41
N GLY A 95 -1.74 10.44 11.16
CA GLY A 95 -0.59 11.20 10.68
C GLY A 95 -0.90 12.69 10.70
N VAL A 96 0.11 13.49 10.95
CA VAL A 96 0.03 14.96 10.84
C VAL A 96 0.52 15.36 9.46
N ILE A 97 -0.15 16.33 8.83
CA ILE A 97 0.29 16.89 7.55
C ILE A 97 0.51 18.41 7.70
N PRO A 98 1.74 18.92 7.49
CA PRO A 98 2.00 20.35 7.49
C PRO A 98 1.42 21.00 6.23
N GLU A 99 1.29 22.32 6.21
CA GLU A 99 0.74 23.04 5.04
C GLU A 99 1.62 22.90 3.79
N ASN A 100 2.94 22.89 3.98
CA ASN A 100 3.93 22.75 2.93
C ASN A 100 4.73 21.47 3.16
N TYR A 101 4.55 20.49 2.28
CA TYR A 101 5.08 19.15 2.48
C TYR A 101 5.43 18.45 1.18
N TYR A 102 6.31 17.46 1.29
CA TYR A 102 6.48 16.39 0.30
C TYR A 102 6.12 15.05 0.91
N VAL A 103 5.63 14.14 0.07
CA VAL A 103 5.33 12.76 0.45
C VAL A 103 6.24 11.83 -0.34
N PHE A 104 6.89 10.90 0.35
CA PHE A 104 7.79 9.94 -0.26
C PHE A 104 7.44 8.51 0.14
N LEU A 105 7.49 7.58 -0.82
CA LEU A 105 7.57 6.16 -0.53
C LEU A 105 9.03 5.77 -0.32
N THR A 106 9.31 5.07 0.78
CA THR A 106 10.61 4.45 1.06
C THR A 106 10.40 3.03 1.58
N GLY A 107 11.49 2.32 1.89
CA GLY A 107 11.43 0.96 2.42
C GLY A 107 11.11 -0.11 1.37
N VAL A 108 10.95 0.27 0.10
CA VAL A 108 10.85 -0.63 -1.05
C VAL A 108 12.13 -0.55 -1.89
N THR A 109 12.66 -1.70 -2.28
CA THR A 109 13.80 -1.77 -3.21
C THR A 109 13.33 -1.52 -4.64
N ASN A 110 14.23 -1.08 -5.55
CA ASN A 110 13.90 -0.96 -6.98
C ASN A 110 13.29 -2.24 -7.59
N LYS A 111 13.69 -3.42 -7.08
CA LYS A 111 13.16 -4.71 -7.53
C LYS A 111 11.70 -4.93 -7.13
N ASN A 112 11.30 -4.39 -5.98
CA ASN A 112 9.96 -4.54 -5.41
C ASN A 112 9.14 -3.24 -5.50
N LYS A 113 9.58 -2.28 -6.33
CA LYS A 113 8.91 -1.00 -6.52
C LYS A 113 7.60 -1.22 -7.29
N PRO A 114 6.45 -0.71 -6.82
CA PRO A 114 5.22 -0.73 -7.61
C PRO A 114 5.41 0.05 -8.91
N THR A 115 4.68 -0.33 -9.95
CA THR A 115 4.66 0.38 -11.24
C THR A 115 3.81 1.64 -11.12
N TYR A 116 2.63 1.51 -10.51
CA TYR A 116 1.68 2.59 -10.31
C TYR A 116 1.22 2.68 -8.86
N LEU A 117 0.84 3.90 -8.48
CA LEU A 117 0.12 4.21 -7.26
C LEU A 117 -1.22 4.82 -7.64
N LEU A 118 -2.31 4.28 -7.09
CA LEU A 118 -3.62 4.92 -7.13
C LEU A 118 -3.91 5.55 -5.77
N GLY A 119 -3.99 6.86 -5.73
CA GLY A 119 -4.35 7.61 -4.55
C GLY A 119 -5.84 7.89 -4.49
N ARG A 120 -6.39 7.83 -3.27
CA ARG A 120 -7.76 8.26 -2.97
C ARG A 120 -7.78 9.01 -1.65
N ILE A 121 -8.41 10.18 -1.63
CA ILE A 121 -8.65 11.01 -0.45
C ILE A 121 -10.16 11.14 -0.28
N GLU A 122 -10.67 10.71 0.87
CA GLU A 122 -12.05 10.94 1.30
C GLU A 122 -12.06 12.04 2.37
N GLN A 123 -12.74 13.13 2.07
CA GLN A 123 -12.88 14.28 2.96
C GLN A 123 -14.14 14.17 3.83
N ASN A 124 -14.17 14.94 4.91
CA ASN A 124 -15.29 14.93 5.87
C ASN A 124 -16.62 15.43 5.26
N ASP A 125 -16.57 16.24 4.21
CA ASP A 125 -17.73 16.75 3.47
C ASP A 125 -18.28 15.75 2.41
N GLY A 126 -17.64 14.57 2.30
CA GLY A 126 -17.99 13.54 1.32
C GLY A 126 -17.33 13.71 -0.06
N LYS A 127 -16.54 14.77 -0.28
CA LYS A 127 -15.78 14.95 -1.51
C LYS A 127 -14.66 13.92 -1.60
N VAL A 128 -14.54 13.29 -2.77
CA VAL A 128 -13.51 12.30 -3.07
C VAL A 128 -12.57 12.86 -4.12
N ILE A 129 -11.26 12.73 -3.88
CA ILE A 129 -10.21 13.06 -4.85
C ILE A 129 -9.47 11.76 -5.17
N GLU A 130 -9.32 11.43 -6.44
CA GLU A 130 -8.61 10.24 -6.91
C GLU A 130 -7.55 10.65 -7.93
N TRP A 131 -6.41 9.97 -7.90
CA TRP A 131 -5.35 10.16 -8.89
C TRP A 131 -4.56 8.88 -9.12
N LYS A 132 -3.90 8.82 -10.28
CA LYS A 132 -3.01 7.73 -10.68
C LYS A 132 -1.67 8.35 -11.03
N GLN A 133 -0.59 7.82 -10.45
CA GLN A 133 0.76 8.24 -10.78
C GLN A 133 1.65 7.03 -11.05
N GLU A 134 2.63 7.21 -11.94
CA GLU A 134 3.71 6.26 -12.12
C GLU A 134 4.75 6.44 -11.00
N VAL A 135 5.20 5.37 -10.38
CA VAL A 135 6.15 5.45 -9.26
C VAL A 135 7.57 5.52 -9.83
N LYS A 136 8.17 6.72 -9.84
CA LYS A 136 9.52 6.97 -10.38
C LYS A 136 10.53 7.23 -9.27
N SER A 137 11.71 6.64 -9.39
CA SER A 137 12.80 6.87 -8.44
C SER A 137 13.30 8.29 -8.55
N ILE A 138 13.39 8.98 -7.42
CA ILE A 138 14.04 10.29 -7.33
C ILE A 138 15.40 10.15 -6.66
N LYS A 139 16.38 10.93 -7.11
CA LYS A 139 17.68 11.02 -6.45
C LYS A 139 17.73 12.32 -5.67
N ARG A 140 17.63 12.23 -4.35
CA ARG A 140 17.70 13.39 -3.47
C ARG A 140 19.12 13.61 -2.97
N LYS A 141 19.60 14.85 -3.02
CA LYS A 141 20.92 15.21 -2.47
C LYS A 141 20.85 15.20 -0.95
N GLY A 142 21.75 14.46 -0.30
CA GLY A 142 21.91 14.45 1.17
C GLY A 142 21.21 13.30 1.91
N THR A 143 20.57 12.36 1.22
CA THR A 143 19.98 11.16 1.82
C THR A 143 20.82 9.93 1.47
N ASN A 144 21.11 9.08 2.47
CA ASN A 144 21.75 7.78 2.24
C ASN A 144 20.76 6.72 1.70
N ASP A 145 19.47 7.04 1.69
CA ASP A 145 18.44 6.17 1.12
C ASP A 145 18.59 6.10 -0.40
N ILE A 146 18.83 4.88 -0.88
CA ILE A 146 19.11 4.59 -2.30
C ILE A 146 17.81 4.63 -3.12
N TYR A 147 16.64 4.48 -2.46
CA TYR A 147 15.33 4.34 -3.10
C TYR A 147 14.29 5.22 -2.41
N GLN A 148 14.05 6.40 -2.99
CA GLN A 148 12.95 7.28 -2.62
C GLN A 148 12.08 7.51 -3.86
N TYR A 149 10.76 7.53 -3.67
CA TYR A 149 9.79 7.76 -4.74
C TYR A 149 8.85 8.87 -4.32
N GLU A 150 8.83 9.95 -5.08
CA GLU A 150 7.91 11.07 -4.82
C GLU A 150 6.47 10.63 -5.04
N VAL A 151 5.60 11.10 -4.14
CA VAL A 151 4.17 10.93 -4.24
C VAL A 151 3.54 12.30 -4.37
N GLU A 152 2.91 12.52 -5.51
CA GLU A 152 1.99 13.63 -5.69
C GLU A 152 0.84 13.43 -4.71
N PHE A 153 0.59 14.46 -3.90
CA PHE A 153 -0.48 14.45 -2.94
C PHE A 153 -1.34 15.71 -3.13
N PRO A 154 -2.56 15.59 -3.66
CA PRO A 154 -3.44 16.73 -3.87
C PRO A 154 -3.77 17.45 -2.56
N LYS A 155 -3.81 18.79 -2.59
CA LYS A 155 -4.35 19.57 -1.48
C LYS A 155 -5.84 19.23 -1.29
N PHE A 156 -6.25 19.13 -0.04
CA PHE A 156 -7.65 18.94 0.38
C PHE A 156 -8.04 20.06 1.34
N GLU A 157 -9.34 20.30 1.53
CA GLU A 157 -9.86 21.46 2.26
C GLU A 157 -10.09 21.14 3.74
N GLY A 158 -10.62 19.96 4.07
CA GLY A 158 -10.95 19.57 5.45
C GLY A 158 -9.77 19.53 6.44
N GLU A 159 -10.06 19.57 7.75
CA GLU A 159 -9.06 19.40 8.81
C GLU A 159 -8.49 17.98 8.89
N ARG A 160 -9.29 17.01 8.47
CA ARG A 160 -8.95 15.58 8.41
C ARG A 160 -9.35 15.01 7.08
N ALA A 161 -8.59 14.00 6.65
CA ALA A 161 -8.95 13.18 5.51
C ALA A 161 -8.55 11.73 5.73
N ASN A 162 -9.35 10.81 5.20
CA ASN A 162 -8.98 9.41 5.10
C ASN A 162 -8.31 9.19 3.75
N VAL A 163 -7.21 8.48 3.74
CA VAL A 163 -6.38 8.29 2.56
C VAL A 163 -6.19 6.81 2.31
N ALA A 164 -6.24 6.41 1.05
CA ALA A 164 -5.84 5.08 0.61
C ALA A 164 -4.90 5.15 -0.58
N PHE A 165 -3.84 4.36 -0.48
CA PHE A 165 -2.86 4.12 -1.53
C PHE A 165 -2.98 2.69 -1.99
N ARG A 166 -3.30 2.48 -3.27
CA ARG A 166 -3.25 1.17 -3.92
C ARG A 166 -1.98 1.07 -4.74
N TYR A 167 -1.11 0.18 -4.33
CA TYR A 167 0.14 -0.16 -5.00
C TYR A 167 -0.12 -1.25 -6.04
N ILE A 168 0.34 -1.03 -7.26
CA ILE A 168 0.12 -1.95 -8.38
C ILE A 168 1.47 -2.33 -8.98
N TRP A 169 1.72 -3.64 -9.07
CA TRP A 169 2.87 -4.20 -9.74
C TRP A 169 2.44 -4.83 -11.06
N LEU A 170 3.04 -4.34 -12.16
CA LEU A 170 2.83 -4.86 -13.50
C LEU A 170 4.13 -5.45 -14.03
N ASN A 171 4.04 -6.56 -14.76
CA ASN A 171 5.18 -7.12 -15.47
C ASN A 171 5.43 -6.37 -16.78
N LYS A 172 6.44 -6.82 -17.55
CA LYS A 172 6.81 -6.21 -18.84
C LYS A 172 5.72 -6.29 -19.91
N GLU A 173 4.76 -7.19 -19.78
CA GLU A 173 3.60 -7.34 -20.66
C GLU A 173 2.38 -6.54 -20.16
N ASN A 174 2.56 -5.67 -19.15
CA ASN A 174 1.50 -4.92 -18.46
C ASN A 174 0.46 -5.79 -17.74
N LYS A 175 0.78 -7.05 -17.43
CA LYS A 175 -0.08 -7.92 -16.64
C LYS A 175 0.15 -7.68 -15.15
N CYS A 176 -0.94 -7.56 -14.38
CA CYS A 176 -0.89 -7.25 -12.96
C CYS A 176 -0.54 -8.49 -12.13
N TYR A 177 0.65 -8.50 -11.52
CA TYR A 177 1.09 -9.59 -10.66
C TYR A 177 1.08 -9.23 -9.18
N GLY A 178 0.72 -8.01 -8.79
CA GLY A 178 0.65 -7.62 -7.39
C GLY A 178 -0.26 -6.43 -7.15
N VAL A 179 -1.03 -6.49 -6.06
CA VAL A 179 -1.88 -5.39 -5.56
C VAL A 179 -1.83 -5.37 -4.04
N ALA A 180 -1.59 -4.21 -3.45
CA ALA A 180 -1.69 -4.00 -2.01
C ALA A 180 -2.25 -2.62 -1.71
N ASP A 181 -3.01 -2.51 -0.63
CA ASP A 181 -3.63 -1.28 -0.17
C ASP A 181 -2.98 -0.82 1.15
N GLN A 182 -2.73 0.47 1.29
CA GLN A 182 -2.33 1.09 2.55
C GLN A 182 -3.27 2.23 2.87
N LEU A 183 -3.90 2.16 4.04
CA LEU A 183 -4.90 3.12 4.48
C LEU A 183 -4.40 3.88 5.72
N PHE A 184 -4.65 5.18 5.78
CA PHE A 184 -4.27 6.01 6.92
C PHE A 184 -5.14 7.27 7.03
N ILE A 185 -5.07 7.92 8.18
CA ILE A 185 -5.80 9.16 8.45
C ILE A 185 -4.79 10.28 8.56
N LEU A 186 -4.99 11.37 7.83
CA LEU A 186 -4.20 12.59 7.97
C LEU A 186 -5.01 13.68 8.67
N LYS A 187 -4.33 14.45 9.53
CA LYS A 187 -4.85 15.65 10.17
C LYS A 187 -3.92 16.82 9.86
N LYS A 188 -4.46 17.94 9.38
CA LYS A 188 -3.69 19.19 9.22
C LYS A 188 -3.24 19.72 10.58
N VAL A 189 -2.08 20.38 10.59
CA VAL A 189 -1.57 21.14 11.75
C VAL A 189 -1.68 22.62 11.48
#